data_AF-A0A2P5YZR5-F1
#
_entry.id   AF-A0A2P5YZR5-F1
#
_cell.length_a   1.000
_cell.length_b   1.000
_cell.length_c   1.000
_cell.angle_alpha   90.00
_cell.angle_beta   90.00
_cell.angle_gamma   90.00
#
_symmetry.space_group_name_H-M   'P 1'
#
loop_
_entity.id
_entity.type
_entity.pdbx_description
1 polymer ?
#
loop_
_entity_poly.entity_id
_entity_poly.type
_entity_poly.pdbx_seq_one_letter_code
_entity_poly.pdbx_strand_id
1 'polypeptide(L)'
;MQPIELNNPAGFADEFLRLTLLQGFQSLTKRDLELLIFVLLERDGAISRSDSNNAVAMRLRVTPAKVKGLRRDGYARWRALVPEDNEAALQRIVATVLTEDNLRAGAKHVSERSKKDGFLAIRIEHPDDQQRFEQAIVDVGAMPVYERNRDVMAVRFDTLLKIAERWGYLQPEPEKVTQELQKLAPTAEEVADLLKKDVSKLRWEDVRRALNSLGAKAVASTAEGGLKGLLKLAFPFIPG
;
A
#
# COMPACT_ATOMS: atom_id res chain seq x y z
N MET A 1 -19.86 16.96 13.21
CA MET A 1 -18.69 16.16 13.65
C MET A 1 -19.21 14.86 14.22
N GLN A 2 -18.80 13.72 13.69
CA GLN A 2 -19.27 12.42 14.16
C GLN A 2 -18.33 11.87 15.25
N PRO A 3 -18.87 11.32 16.35
CA PRO A 3 -18.07 10.60 17.34
C PRO A 3 -17.38 9.39 16.70
N ILE A 4 -16.33 8.86 17.33
CA ILE A 4 -15.80 7.55 16.93
C ILE A 4 -16.84 6.50 17.34
N GLU A 5 -17.36 5.80 16.34
CA GLU A 5 -18.27 4.68 16.52
C GLU A 5 -17.44 3.39 16.50
N LEU A 6 -17.68 2.53 17.48
CA LEU A 6 -17.09 1.20 17.54
C LEU A 6 -17.95 0.24 16.71
N ASN A 7 -17.30 -0.60 15.93
CA ASN A 7 -17.96 -1.66 15.16
C ASN A 7 -18.44 -2.80 16.08
N ASN A 8 -17.68 -3.11 17.13
CA ASN A 8 -18.04 -4.09 18.15
C ASN A 8 -17.71 -3.56 19.57
N PRO A 9 -18.62 -2.76 20.17
CA PRO A 9 -18.42 -2.19 21.50
C PRO A 9 -18.15 -3.24 22.59
N ALA A 10 -18.83 -4.38 22.54
CA ALA A 10 -18.67 -5.45 23.52
C ALA A 10 -17.29 -6.11 23.41
N GLY A 11 -16.86 -6.47 22.19
CA GLY A 11 -15.54 -7.06 21.96
C GLY A 11 -14.40 -6.11 22.31
N PHE A 12 -14.57 -4.80 22.05
CA PHE A 12 -13.62 -3.78 22.50
C PHE A 12 -13.52 -3.74 24.03
N ALA A 13 -14.66 -3.67 24.73
CA ALA A 13 -14.71 -3.57 26.18
C ALA A 13 -14.14 -4.82 26.87
N ASP A 14 -14.52 -6.01 26.40
CA ASP A 14 -14.05 -7.28 26.94
C ASP A 14 -12.53 -7.39 26.84
N GLU A 15 -11.96 -7.06 25.67
CA GLU A 15 -10.52 -7.14 25.47
C GLU A 15 -9.75 -6.10 26.29
N PHE A 16 -10.28 -4.88 26.37
CA PHE A 16 -9.71 -3.81 27.19
C PHE A 16 -9.68 -4.20 28.68
N LEU A 17 -10.80 -4.71 29.21
CA LEU A 17 -10.90 -5.17 30.59
C LEU A 17 -9.98 -6.36 30.84
N ARG A 18 -10.00 -7.37 29.95
CA ARG A 18 -9.15 -8.55 30.06
C ARG A 18 -7.68 -8.18 30.17
N LEU A 19 -7.19 -7.30 29.30
CA LEU A 19 -5.78 -6.88 29.29
C LEU A 19 -5.43 -6.01 30.51
N THR A 20 -6.33 -5.14 30.95
CA THR A 20 -6.13 -4.31 32.14
C THR A 20 -6.06 -5.17 33.41
N LEU A 21 -6.91 -6.20 33.52
CA LEU A 21 -6.92 -7.13 34.65
C LEU A 21 -5.73 -8.08 34.64
N LEU A 22 -5.32 -8.59 33.47
CA LEU A 22 -4.17 -9.50 33.34
C LEU A 22 -2.85 -8.86 33.77
N GLN A 23 -2.67 -7.57 33.51
CA GLN A 23 -1.44 -6.85 33.84
C GLN A 23 -1.41 -6.43 35.32
N GLY A 24 -2.54 -6.47 36.04
CA GLY A 24 -2.68 -6.02 37.42
C GLY A 24 -2.92 -4.51 37.56
N PHE A 25 -3.65 -4.10 38.60
CA PHE A 25 -3.93 -2.68 38.86
C PHE A 25 -2.62 -1.91 39.12
N GLN A 26 -2.49 -0.71 38.54
CA GLN A 26 -1.30 0.18 38.54
C GLN A 26 -0.09 -0.23 37.67
N SER A 27 -0.10 -1.38 37.00
CA SER A 27 1.03 -1.75 36.12
C SER A 27 1.01 -1.03 34.77
N LEU A 28 -0.17 -0.71 34.24
CA LEU A 28 -0.33 0.06 33.01
C LEU A 28 -0.29 1.56 33.32
N THR A 29 0.71 2.25 32.78
CA THR A 29 0.76 3.70 32.85
C THR A 29 -0.35 4.34 32.02
N LYS A 30 -0.61 5.65 32.22
CA LYS A 30 -1.53 6.40 31.36
C LYS A 30 -1.16 6.27 29.87
N ARG A 31 0.14 6.29 29.55
CA ARG A 31 0.61 6.12 28.18
C ARG A 31 0.24 4.75 27.64
N ASP A 32 0.34 3.70 28.45
CA ASP A 32 0.07 2.33 28.03
C ASP A 32 -1.40 2.10 27.74
N LEU A 33 -2.27 2.71 28.55
CA LEU A 33 -3.71 2.74 28.32
C LEU A 33 -4.05 3.49 27.03
N GLU A 34 -3.43 4.65 26.76
CA GLU A 34 -3.61 5.36 25.49
C GLU A 34 -3.20 4.49 24.28
N LEU A 35 -2.06 3.80 24.38
CA LEU A 35 -1.58 2.90 23.32
C LEU A 35 -2.51 1.71 23.12
N LEU A 36 -2.98 1.11 24.21
CA LEU A 36 -3.88 -0.03 24.17
C LEU A 36 -5.21 0.36 23.53
N ILE A 37 -5.83 1.46 23.99
CA ILE A 37 -7.08 1.98 23.41
C ILE A 37 -6.91 2.23 21.92
N PHE A 38 -5.82 2.88 21.51
CA PHE A 38 -5.58 3.17 20.09
C PHE A 38 -5.49 1.90 19.24
N VAL A 39 -4.73 0.89 19.68
CA VAL A 39 -4.60 -0.38 18.96
C VAL A 39 -5.92 -1.15 18.92
N LEU A 40 -6.71 -1.10 19.99
CA LEU A 40 -8.04 -1.72 20.01
C LEU A 40 -9.03 -1.00 19.09
N LEU A 41 -8.94 0.33 18.92
CA LEU A 41 -9.73 1.07 17.94
C LEU A 41 -9.38 0.68 16.50
N GLU A 42 -8.09 0.43 16.21
CA GLU A 42 -7.69 -0.08 14.89
C GLU A 42 -8.10 -1.54 14.69
N ARG A 43 -7.97 -2.39 15.72
CA ARG A 43 -8.43 -3.79 15.68
C ARG A 43 -9.94 -3.91 15.44
N ASP A 44 -10.71 -3.05 16.08
CA ASP A 44 -12.16 -2.96 15.92
C ASP A 44 -12.55 -2.46 14.51
N GLY A 45 -11.64 -1.77 13.82
CA GLY A 45 -11.89 -1.14 12.53
C GLY A 45 -12.57 0.24 12.64
N ALA A 46 -12.77 0.74 13.87
CA ALA A 46 -13.22 2.11 14.09
C ALA A 46 -12.23 3.13 13.50
N ILE A 47 -10.93 2.83 13.50
CA ILE A 47 -9.89 3.57 12.80
C ILE A 47 -9.25 2.64 11.77
N SER A 48 -9.15 3.07 10.51
CA SER A 48 -8.45 2.25 9.50
C SER A 48 -6.94 2.52 9.53
N ARG A 49 -6.16 1.47 9.28
CA ARG A 49 -4.70 1.59 9.01
C ARG A 49 -4.41 2.39 7.74
N SER A 50 -5.34 2.36 6.78
CA SER A 50 -5.26 3.15 5.53
C SER A 50 -5.59 4.63 5.73
N ASP A 51 -6.19 5.01 6.86
CA ASP A 51 -6.52 6.41 7.11
C ASP A 51 -5.24 7.24 7.30
N SER A 52 -5.22 8.42 6.68
CA SER A 52 -4.14 9.39 6.94
C SER A 52 -4.09 9.78 8.42
N ASN A 53 -2.90 10.03 8.94
CA ASN A 53 -2.67 10.54 10.28
C ASN A 53 -3.47 11.83 10.54
N ASN A 54 -3.70 12.65 9.51
CA ASN A 54 -4.53 13.85 9.61
C ASN A 54 -6.02 13.53 9.83
N ALA A 55 -6.58 12.58 9.07
CA ALA A 55 -7.97 12.15 9.23
C ALA A 55 -8.21 11.55 10.63
N VAL A 56 -7.30 10.68 11.08
CA VAL A 56 -7.37 10.08 12.42
C VAL A 56 -7.20 11.14 13.51
N ALA A 57 -6.29 12.09 13.32
CA ALA A 57 -6.04 13.19 14.26
C ALA A 57 -7.30 14.04 14.48
N MET A 58 -8.04 14.36 13.41
CA MET A 58 -9.31 15.07 13.49
C MET A 58 -10.37 14.30 14.28
N ARG A 59 -10.46 12.98 14.09
CA ARG A 59 -11.41 12.12 14.81
C ARG A 59 -11.07 11.99 16.30
N LEU A 60 -9.79 11.85 16.62
CA LEU A 60 -9.28 11.71 17.99
C LEU A 60 -9.04 13.05 18.71
N ARG A 61 -9.17 14.18 18.00
CA ARG A 61 -8.88 15.54 18.51
C ARG A 61 -7.46 15.69 19.07
N VAL A 62 -6.50 15.15 18.35
CA VAL A 62 -5.06 15.23 18.66
C VAL A 62 -4.29 15.75 17.44
N THR A 63 -2.98 15.91 17.56
CA THR A 63 -2.14 16.29 16.41
C THR A 63 -1.80 15.08 15.54
N PRO A 64 -1.54 15.25 14.22
CA PRO A 64 -1.06 14.16 13.36
C PRO A 64 0.23 13.51 13.89
N ALA A 65 1.13 14.30 14.49
CA ALA A 65 2.34 13.80 15.14
C ALA A 65 2.02 12.86 16.32
N LYS A 66 0.99 13.17 17.12
CA LYS A 66 0.53 12.29 18.20
C LYS A 66 -0.02 10.98 17.64
N VAL A 67 -0.79 11.00 16.55
CA VAL A 67 -1.28 9.77 15.88
C VAL A 67 -0.11 8.91 15.38
N LYS A 68 0.86 9.51 14.71
CA LYS A 68 2.07 8.79 14.25
C LYS A 68 2.79 8.11 15.42
N GLY A 69 2.91 8.80 16.55
CA GLY A 69 3.46 8.22 17.79
C GLY A 69 2.60 7.12 18.39
N LEU A 70 1.27 7.25 18.38
CA LEU A 70 0.34 6.21 18.84
C LEU A 70 0.46 4.94 17.99
N ARG A 71 0.50 5.06 16.66
CA ARG A 71 0.70 3.93 15.75
C ARG A 71 2.03 3.22 15.99
N ARG A 72 3.13 3.97 15.99
CA ARG A 72 4.48 3.41 16.17
C ARG A 72 4.63 2.70 17.53
N ASP A 73 4.35 3.41 18.61
CA ASP A 73 4.59 2.89 19.95
C ASP A 73 3.54 1.84 20.33
N GLY A 74 2.31 1.97 19.79
CA GLY A 74 1.21 1.04 20.01
C GLY A 74 1.50 -0.30 19.36
N TYR A 75 1.96 -0.32 18.11
CA TYR A 75 2.34 -1.56 17.44
C TYR A 75 3.60 -2.16 18.05
N ALA A 76 4.58 -1.36 18.47
CA ALA A 76 5.75 -1.88 19.15
C ALA A 76 5.40 -2.65 20.44
N ARG A 77 4.37 -2.22 21.17
CA ARG A 77 3.95 -2.85 22.44
C ARG A 77 2.88 -3.92 22.28
N TRP A 78 1.91 -3.69 21.39
CA TRP A 78 0.66 -4.46 21.33
C TRP A 78 0.46 -5.15 19.97
N ARG A 79 1.52 -5.37 19.18
CA ARG A 79 1.46 -5.98 17.84
C ARG A 79 0.62 -7.27 17.79
N ALA A 80 0.71 -8.07 18.85
CA ALA A 80 0.02 -9.35 18.97
C ALA A 80 -1.52 -9.24 19.01
N LEU A 81 -2.07 -8.05 19.32
CA LEU A 81 -3.52 -7.82 19.34
C LEU A 81 -4.10 -7.61 17.94
N VAL A 82 -3.26 -7.31 16.96
CA VAL A 82 -3.64 -7.07 15.55
C VAL A 82 -2.89 -8.05 14.64
N PRO A 83 -3.00 -9.37 14.87
CA PRO A 83 -2.27 -10.35 14.08
C PRO A 83 -2.72 -10.23 12.62
N GLU A 84 -1.75 -10.14 11.73
CA GLU A 84 -2.00 -10.02 10.30
C GLU A 84 -0.87 -10.72 9.57
N ASP A 85 -1.26 -11.72 8.78
CA ASP A 85 -0.33 -12.45 7.92
C ASP A 85 0.39 -11.48 6.95
N ASN A 86 1.64 -11.80 6.62
CA ASN A 86 2.48 -10.92 5.82
C ASN A 86 1.96 -10.77 4.38
N GLU A 87 1.45 -11.83 3.77
CA GLU A 87 0.91 -11.80 2.42
C GLU A 87 -0.40 -11.00 2.39
N ALA A 88 -1.31 -11.28 3.33
CA ALA A 88 -2.56 -10.53 3.47
C ALA A 88 -2.32 -9.03 3.70
N ALA A 89 -1.35 -8.68 4.54
CA ALA A 89 -0.99 -7.29 4.77
C ALA A 89 -0.41 -6.62 3.53
N LEU A 90 0.52 -7.27 2.83
CA LEU A 90 1.11 -6.71 1.62
C LEU A 90 0.04 -6.49 0.56
N GLN A 91 -0.87 -7.44 0.36
CA GLN A 91 -2.00 -7.30 -0.55
C GLN A 91 -2.87 -6.09 -0.18
N ARG A 92 -3.25 -5.94 1.10
CA ARG A 92 -4.01 -4.78 1.60
C ARG A 92 -3.26 -3.45 1.37
N ILE A 93 -1.97 -3.42 1.67
CA ILE A 93 -1.12 -2.23 1.50
C ILE A 93 -1.09 -1.84 0.03
N VAL A 94 -0.76 -2.78 -0.86
CA VAL A 94 -0.70 -2.58 -2.31
C VAL A 94 -2.06 -2.10 -2.86
N ALA A 95 -3.16 -2.75 -2.46
CA ALA A 95 -4.52 -2.37 -2.86
C ALA A 95 -4.87 -0.94 -2.44
N THR A 96 -4.37 -0.51 -1.28
CA THR A 96 -4.60 0.84 -0.74
C THR A 96 -3.74 1.87 -1.46
N VAL A 97 -2.43 1.62 -1.59
CA VAL A 97 -1.48 2.66 -2.00
C VAL A 97 -1.43 2.89 -3.51
N LEU A 98 -1.85 1.89 -4.30
CA LEU A 98 -1.88 1.95 -5.76
C LEU A 98 -3.25 2.38 -6.30
N THR A 99 -4.14 2.89 -5.45
CA THR A 99 -5.36 3.57 -5.93
C THR A 99 -5.01 4.86 -6.65
N GLU A 100 -5.86 5.26 -7.59
CA GLU A 100 -5.67 6.47 -8.39
C GLU A 100 -5.56 7.73 -7.51
N ASP A 101 -6.41 7.84 -6.50
CA ASP A 101 -6.38 8.96 -5.55
C ASP A 101 -5.07 9.05 -4.76
N ASN A 102 -4.54 7.90 -4.31
CA ASN A 102 -3.28 7.87 -3.56
C ASN A 102 -2.07 8.14 -4.46
N LEU A 103 -2.06 7.63 -5.69
CA LEU A 103 -1.01 7.95 -6.66
C LEU A 103 -1.03 9.43 -7.05
N ARG A 104 -2.21 10.03 -7.26
CA ARG A 104 -2.35 11.48 -7.52
C ARG A 104 -1.89 12.33 -6.33
N ALA A 105 -2.27 11.94 -5.11
CA ALA A 105 -1.82 12.61 -3.90
C ALA A 105 -0.29 12.53 -3.75
N GLY A 106 0.28 11.36 -4.03
CA GLY A 106 1.72 11.11 -4.01
C GLY A 106 2.48 11.88 -5.09
N ALA A 107 1.95 11.99 -6.31
CA ALA A 107 2.67 12.52 -7.47
C ALA A 107 3.19 13.96 -7.30
N LYS A 108 2.63 14.72 -6.35
CA LYS A 108 3.10 16.07 -5.96
C LYS A 108 4.44 16.05 -5.20
N HIS A 109 4.85 14.90 -4.70
CA HIS A 109 6.02 14.73 -3.83
C HIS A 109 7.24 14.15 -4.55
N VAL A 110 7.08 13.62 -5.76
CA VAL A 110 8.17 13.05 -6.56
C VAL A 110 8.68 14.06 -7.57
N SER A 111 10.00 14.17 -7.71
CA SER A 111 10.62 15.11 -8.65
C SER A 111 10.29 14.76 -10.11
N GLU A 112 10.25 15.76 -11.00
CA GLU A 112 10.03 15.54 -12.43
C GLU A 112 11.09 14.61 -13.06
N ARG A 113 12.32 14.65 -12.54
CA ARG A 113 13.38 13.73 -12.95
C ARG A 113 13.03 12.29 -12.57
N SER A 114 12.64 12.06 -11.33
CA SER A 114 12.23 10.74 -10.83
C SER A 114 11.02 10.19 -11.61
N LYS A 115 10.05 11.05 -11.98
CA LYS A 115 8.92 10.65 -12.83
C LYS A 115 9.38 10.17 -14.21
N LYS A 116 10.31 10.89 -14.84
CA LYS A 116 10.90 10.47 -16.13
C LYS A 116 11.65 9.15 -16.04
N ASP A 117 12.26 8.87 -14.89
CA ASP A 117 12.94 7.61 -14.59
C ASP A 117 11.97 6.47 -14.17
N GLY A 118 10.65 6.69 -14.25
CA GLY A 118 9.62 5.69 -13.99
C GLY A 118 9.32 5.43 -12.51
N PHE A 119 9.60 6.39 -11.62
CA PHE A 119 9.28 6.29 -10.20
C PHE A 119 7.86 6.78 -9.89
N LEU A 120 7.12 5.97 -9.14
CA LEU A 120 5.84 6.31 -8.55
C LEU A 120 6.02 6.77 -7.11
N ALA A 121 5.23 7.77 -6.74
CA ALA A 121 5.13 8.24 -5.37
C ALA A 121 4.13 7.39 -4.59
N ILE A 122 4.59 6.61 -3.63
CA ILE A 122 3.76 5.76 -2.79
C ILE A 122 3.77 6.33 -1.38
N ARG A 123 2.62 6.81 -0.91
CA ARG A 123 2.46 7.35 0.44
C ARG A 123 1.95 6.26 1.39
N ILE A 124 2.71 5.98 2.45
CA ILE A 124 2.34 5.04 3.50
C ILE A 124 2.58 5.71 4.85
N GLU A 125 1.50 6.05 5.56
CA GLU A 125 1.59 6.81 6.81
C GLU A 125 1.59 5.92 8.07
N HIS A 126 1.15 4.66 7.93
CA HIS A 126 1.16 3.70 9.03
C HIS A 126 2.55 3.02 9.13
N PRO A 127 3.27 3.14 10.25
CA PRO A 127 4.66 2.69 10.36
C PRO A 127 4.87 1.19 10.16
N ASP A 128 3.96 0.34 10.66
CA ASP A 128 4.03 -1.12 10.43
C ASP A 128 3.78 -1.49 8.95
N ASP A 129 2.92 -0.74 8.24
CA ASP A 129 2.67 -0.98 6.81
C ASP A 129 3.85 -0.49 5.97
N GLN A 130 4.42 0.65 6.35
CA GLN A 130 5.61 1.20 5.72
C GLN A 130 6.78 0.21 5.83
N GLN A 131 7.04 -0.31 7.03
CA GLN A 131 8.11 -1.30 7.26
C GLN A 131 7.88 -2.58 6.45
N ARG A 132 6.65 -3.11 6.42
CA ARG A 132 6.30 -4.31 5.63
C ARG A 132 6.53 -4.10 4.14
N PHE A 133 6.15 -2.94 3.61
CA PHE A 133 6.33 -2.63 2.20
C PHE A 133 7.79 -2.35 1.85
N GLU A 134 8.55 -1.69 2.72
CA GLU A 134 10.01 -1.53 2.58
C GLU A 134 10.72 -2.89 2.53
N GLN A 135 10.32 -3.83 3.40
CA GLN A 135 10.85 -5.19 3.36
C GLN A 135 10.53 -5.87 2.03
N ALA A 136 9.33 -5.68 1.49
CA ALA A 136 8.96 -6.23 0.17
C ALA A 136 9.84 -5.67 -0.96
N ILE A 137 10.23 -4.40 -0.90
CA ILE A 137 11.19 -3.78 -1.84
C ILE A 137 12.58 -4.41 -1.71
N VAL A 138 13.06 -4.60 -0.48
CA VAL A 138 14.37 -5.21 -0.21
C VAL A 138 14.42 -6.66 -0.68
N ASP A 139 13.35 -7.40 -0.44
CA ASP A 139 13.19 -8.81 -0.82
C ASP A 139 13.30 -9.05 -2.34
N VAL A 140 12.92 -8.06 -3.16
CA VAL A 140 13.10 -8.12 -4.63
C VAL A 140 14.43 -7.53 -5.11
N GLY A 141 15.35 -7.28 -4.18
CA GLY A 141 16.71 -6.77 -4.45
C GLY A 141 16.74 -5.29 -4.84
N ALA A 142 15.72 -4.50 -4.48
CA ALA A 142 15.69 -3.06 -4.70
C ALA A 142 15.97 -2.29 -3.40
N MET A 143 16.24 -0.99 -3.52
CA MET A 143 16.47 -0.11 -2.38
C MET A 143 15.27 0.84 -2.20
N PRO A 144 14.70 0.97 -0.99
CA PRO A 144 13.71 2.00 -0.70
C PRO A 144 14.31 3.39 -0.91
N VAL A 145 13.62 4.23 -1.71
CA VAL A 145 14.01 5.62 -1.93
C VAL A 145 12.93 6.50 -1.31
N TYR A 146 13.33 7.43 -0.45
CA TYR A 146 12.41 8.36 0.19
C TYR A 146 12.48 9.73 -0.48
N GLU A 147 11.33 10.37 -0.57
CA GLU A 147 11.26 11.77 -0.94
C GLU A 147 11.47 12.66 0.30
N ARG A 148 11.37 13.99 0.13
CA ARG A 148 11.48 14.94 1.26
C ARG A 148 10.53 14.61 2.41
N ASN A 149 9.35 14.09 2.10
CA ASN A 149 8.44 13.53 3.08
C ASN A 149 8.77 12.05 3.29
N ARG A 150 9.17 11.68 4.52
CA ARG A 150 9.52 10.28 4.87
C ARG A 150 8.35 9.30 4.81
N ASP A 151 7.12 9.80 4.78
CA ASP A 151 5.93 8.97 4.60
C ASP A 151 5.63 8.72 3.11
N VAL A 152 6.43 9.29 2.20
CA VAL A 152 6.36 9.08 0.75
C VAL A 152 7.65 8.42 0.26
N MET A 153 7.47 7.29 -0.40
CA MET A 153 8.55 6.54 -1.04
C MET A 153 8.42 6.63 -2.56
N ALA A 154 9.55 6.86 -3.23
CA ALA A 154 9.67 6.75 -4.66
C ALA A 154 9.98 5.28 -5.01
N VAL A 155 9.08 4.63 -5.74
CA VAL A 155 9.23 3.22 -6.12
C VAL A 155 9.18 3.11 -7.64
N ARG A 156 10.23 2.53 -8.23
CA ARG A 156 10.25 2.34 -9.68
C ARG A 156 9.20 1.30 -10.08
N PHE A 157 8.56 1.52 -11.23
CA PHE A 157 7.57 0.59 -11.75
C PHE A 157 8.10 -0.85 -11.92
N ASP A 158 9.38 -1.03 -12.30
CA ASP A 158 10.02 -2.35 -12.38
C ASP A 158 9.97 -3.12 -11.04
N THR A 159 10.04 -2.41 -9.94
CA THR A 159 10.14 -2.95 -8.58
C THR A 159 8.76 -3.41 -8.15
N LEU A 160 7.71 -2.66 -8.51
CA LEU A 160 6.33 -3.09 -8.34
C LEU A 160 6.05 -4.37 -9.12
N LEU A 161 6.53 -4.49 -10.37
CA LEU A 161 6.37 -5.73 -11.15
C LEU A 161 7.09 -6.92 -10.50
N LYS A 162 8.30 -6.73 -9.96
CA LYS A 162 9.03 -7.78 -9.23
C LYS A 162 8.31 -8.19 -7.94
N ILE A 163 7.69 -7.24 -7.24
CA ILE A 163 6.86 -7.53 -6.06
C ILE A 163 5.65 -8.34 -6.50
N ALA A 164 4.95 -7.93 -7.56
CA ALA A 164 3.81 -8.67 -8.08
C ALA A 164 4.17 -10.12 -8.47
N GLU A 165 5.33 -10.31 -9.10
CA GLU A 165 5.85 -11.63 -9.47
C GLU A 165 6.18 -12.49 -8.24
N ARG A 166 6.95 -11.95 -7.29
CA ARG A 166 7.41 -12.70 -6.10
C ARG A 166 6.26 -13.16 -5.21
N TRP A 167 5.21 -12.36 -5.10
CA TRP A 167 4.02 -12.68 -4.31
C TRP A 167 2.86 -13.28 -5.14
N GLY A 168 3.09 -13.64 -6.40
CA GLY A 168 2.09 -14.34 -7.21
C GLY A 168 0.83 -13.52 -7.52
N TYR A 169 0.91 -12.19 -7.50
CA TYR A 169 -0.22 -11.30 -7.75
C TYR A 169 -0.56 -11.12 -9.22
N LEU A 170 0.34 -11.47 -10.13
CA LEU A 170 0.18 -11.26 -11.56
C LEU A 170 -1.12 -11.86 -12.08
N GLN A 171 -1.77 -11.17 -13.05
CA GLN A 171 -2.94 -11.70 -13.73
C GLN A 171 -2.63 -13.07 -14.35
N PRO A 172 -3.26 -14.17 -13.88
CA PRO A 172 -2.93 -15.53 -14.33
C PRO A 172 -3.38 -15.84 -15.76
N GLU A 173 -4.36 -15.10 -16.30
CA GLU A 173 -4.96 -15.35 -17.61
C GLU A 173 -4.27 -14.57 -18.73
N PRO A 174 -3.50 -15.23 -19.63
CA PRO A 174 -2.77 -14.54 -20.70
C PRO A 174 -3.68 -13.77 -21.65
N GLU A 175 -4.88 -14.28 -21.91
CA GLU A 175 -5.87 -13.61 -22.78
C GLU A 175 -6.31 -12.25 -22.23
N LYS A 176 -6.55 -12.16 -20.92
CA LYS A 176 -6.87 -10.89 -20.25
C LYS A 176 -5.70 -9.92 -20.30
N VAL A 177 -4.48 -10.42 -20.14
CA VAL A 177 -3.25 -9.61 -20.28
C VAL A 177 -3.16 -9.03 -21.69
N THR A 178 -3.33 -9.85 -22.73
CA THR A 178 -3.29 -9.42 -24.13
C THR A 178 -4.39 -8.41 -24.46
N GLN A 179 -5.63 -8.64 -23.99
CA GLN A 179 -6.75 -7.72 -24.23
C GLN A 179 -6.54 -6.34 -23.58
N GLU A 180 -6.07 -6.29 -22.34
CA GLU A 180 -5.78 -5.01 -21.68
C GLU A 180 -4.57 -4.31 -22.31
N LEU A 181 -3.52 -5.04 -22.69
CA LEU A 181 -2.39 -4.48 -23.45
C LEU A 181 -2.84 -3.87 -24.79
N GLN A 182 -3.76 -4.52 -25.50
CA GLN A 182 -4.36 -3.99 -26.73
C GLN A 182 -5.13 -2.67 -26.50
N LYS A 183 -5.86 -2.56 -25.39
CA LYS A 183 -6.57 -1.32 -25.02
C LYS A 183 -5.61 -0.18 -24.67
N LEU A 184 -4.49 -0.51 -24.03
CA LEU A 184 -3.56 0.48 -23.48
C LEU A 184 -2.60 1.05 -24.52
N ALA A 185 -2.34 0.32 -25.61
CA ALA A 185 -1.39 0.79 -26.62
C ALA A 185 -1.65 0.21 -28.02
N PRO A 186 -2.52 0.84 -28.84
CA PRO A 186 -2.52 0.60 -30.28
C PRO A 186 -1.26 1.16 -30.99
N THR A 187 -0.46 2.01 -30.32
CA THR A 187 0.63 2.80 -30.93
C THR A 187 2.04 2.57 -30.35
N ALA A 188 2.22 1.72 -29.34
CA ALA A 188 3.56 1.41 -28.83
C ALA A 188 4.17 0.22 -29.58
N GLU A 189 5.27 0.45 -30.29
CA GLU A 189 6.00 -0.56 -31.08
C GLU A 189 6.39 -1.79 -30.24
N GLU A 190 6.76 -1.56 -28.97
CA GLU A 190 7.12 -2.61 -28.00
C GLU A 190 5.95 -3.53 -27.63
N VAL A 191 4.71 -3.02 -27.68
CA VAL A 191 3.49 -3.81 -27.45
C VAL A 191 3.06 -4.48 -28.74
N ALA A 192 3.23 -3.80 -29.89
CA ALA A 192 2.92 -4.37 -31.19
C ALA A 192 3.71 -5.66 -31.46
N ASP A 193 4.99 -5.72 -31.09
CA ASP A 193 5.81 -6.93 -31.25
C ASP A 193 5.44 -8.04 -30.27
N LEU A 194 4.96 -7.68 -29.07
CA LEU A 194 4.47 -8.64 -28.09
C LEU A 194 3.09 -9.21 -28.49
N LEU A 195 2.21 -8.38 -29.04
CA LEU A 195 0.88 -8.77 -29.54
C LEU A 195 0.93 -9.63 -30.81
N LYS A 196 2.04 -9.59 -31.58
CA LYS A 196 2.27 -10.48 -32.72
C LYS A 196 2.68 -11.90 -32.30
N LYS A 197 3.11 -12.11 -31.05
CA LYS A 197 3.49 -13.43 -30.55
C LYS A 197 2.24 -14.26 -30.26
N ASP A 198 2.35 -15.56 -30.51
CA ASP A 198 1.34 -16.54 -30.10
C ASP A 198 1.17 -16.50 -28.57
N VAL A 199 -0.07 -16.34 -28.11
CA VAL A 199 -0.45 -16.26 -26.69
C VAL A 199 0.00 -17.52 -25.94
N SER A 200 0.04 -18.68 -26.60
CA SER A 200 0.52 -19.94 -26.02
C SER A 200 2.05 -19.98 -25.78
N LYS A 201 2.81 -19.04 -26.39
CA LYS A 201 4.28 -18.95 -26.28
C LYS A 201 4.75 -17.73 -25.50
N LEU A 202 3.81 -16.93 -24.98
CA LEU A 202 4.09 -15.70 -24.28
C LEU A 202 4.73 -16.00 -22.92
N ARG A 203 5.97 -15.56 -22.73
CA ARG A 203 6.70 -15.70 -21.46
C ARG A 203 6.48 -14.47 -20.60
N TRP A 204 6.46 -14.66 -19.27
CA TRP A 204 6.35 -13.55 -18.34
C TRP A 204 7.45 -12.50 -18.53
N GLU A 205 8.68 -12.90 -18.86
CA GLU A 205 9.78 -11.95 -19.13
C GLU A 205 9.46 -10.96 -20.25
N ASP A 206 8.78 -11.42 -21.30
CA ASP A 206 8.35 -10.57 -22.42
C ASP A 206 7.28 -9.58 -21.94
N VAL A 207 6.27 -10.07 -21.22
CA VAL A 207 5.18 -9.24 -20.66
C VAL A 207 5.75 -8.20 -19.69
N ARG A 208 6.67 -8.60 -18.81
CA ARG A 208 7.34 -7.71 -17.86
C ARG A 208 8.11 -6.60 -18.56
N ARG A 209 8.81 -6.90 -19.66
CA ARG A 209 9.54 -5.89 -20.44
C ARG A 209 8.58 -4.86 -21.06
N ALA A 210 7.49 -5.33 -21.65
CA ALA A 210 6.47 -4.44 -22.21
C ALA A 210 5.77 -3.60 -21.13
N LEU A 211 5.32 -4.22 -20.04
CA LEU A 211 4.71 -3.52 -18.90
C LEU A 211 5.67 -2.50 -18.30
N ASN A 212 6.95 -2.81 -18.15
CA ASN A 212 7.93 -1.87 -17.61
C ASN A 212 8.13 -0.64 -18.51
N SER A 213 8.24 -0.85 -19.83
CA SER A 213 8.38 0.26 -20.78
C SER A 213 7.13 1.14 -20.80
N LEU A 214 5.94 0.52 -20.88
CA LEU A 214 4.66 1.23 -20.85
C LEU A 214 4.45 1.95 -19.52
N GLY A 215 4.78 1.30 -18.41
CA GLY A 215 4.66 1.87 -17.07
C GLY A 215 5.54 3.09 -16.91
N ALA A 216 6.82 3.00 -17.31
CA ALA A 216 7.73 4.15 -17.30
C ALA A 216 7.21 5.31 -18.16
N LYS A 217 6.70 5.03 -19.38
CA LYS A 217 6.10 6.04 -20.26
C LYS A 217 4.82 6.64 -19.67
N ALA A 218 3.94 5.84 -19.07
CA ALA A 218 2.70 6.29 -18.45
C ALA A 218 2.97 7.18 -17.23
N VAL A 219 3.95 6.83 -16.40
CA VAL A 219 4.41 7.64 -15.27
C VAL A 219 5.00 8.96 -15.76
N ALA A 220 5.85 8.92 -16.79
CA ALA A 220 6.49 10.12 -17.34
C ALA A 220 5.53 11.08 -18.07
N SER A 221 4.48 10.55 -18.70
CA SER A 221 3.50 11.32 -19.48
C SER A 221 2.27 11.76 -18.67
N THR A 222 2.17 11.39 -17.39
CA THR A 222 0.98 11.62 -16.54
C THR A 222 -0.33 11.10 -17.17
N ALA A 223 -0.26 10.09 -18.04
CA ALA A 223 -1.42 9.47 -18.66
C ALA A 223 -2.15 8.56 -17.63
N GLU A 224 -2.98 9.17 -16.79
CA GLU A 224 -3.61 8.56 -15.60
C GLU A 224 -4.36 7.26 -15.91
N GLY A 225 -5.10 7.23 -17.04
CA GLY A 225 -5.84 6.03 -17.46
C GLY A 225 -4.96 4.86 -17.89
N GLY A 226 -3.79 5.14 -18.50
CA GLY A 226 -2.85 4.12 -18.96
C GLY A 226 -2.14 3.43 -17.80
N LEU A 227 -1.70 4.18 -16.79
CA LEU A 227 -1.02 3.64 -15.62
C LEU A 227 -1.93 2.70 -14.82
N LYS A 228 -3.20 3.07 -14.66
CA LYS A 228 -4.20 2.27 -13.94
C LYS A 228 -4.43 0.89 -14.56
N GLY A 229 -4.57 0.82 -15.88
CA GLY A 229 -4.72 -0.46 -16.59
C GLY A 229 -3.50 -1.36 -16.41
N LEU A 230 -2.30 -0.80 -16.49
CA LEU A 230 -1.05 -1.53 -16.29
C LEU A 230 -0.91 -2.06 -14.86
N LEU A 231 -1.29 -1.26 -13.85
CA LEU A 231 -1.27 -1.68 -12.45
C LEU A 231 -2.27 -2.81 -12.19
N LYS A 232 -3.47 -2.79 -12.81
CA LYS A 232 -4.44 -3.89 -12.69
C LYS A 232 -3.96 -5.19 -13.31
N LEU A 233 -3.09 -5.15 -14.30
CA LEU A 233 -2.45 -6.36 -14.86
C LEU A 233 -1.45 -6.98 -13.88
N ALA A 234 -0.69 -6.15 -13.16
CA ALA A 234 0.23 -6.61 -12.14
C ALA A 234 -0.45 -6.98 -10.81
N PHE A 235 -1.55 -6.29 -10.48
CA PHE A 235 -2.27 -6.40 -9.21
C PHE A 235 -3.79 -6.36 -9.46
N PRO A 236 -4.41 -7.51 -9.81
CA PRO A 236 -5.81 -7.58 -10.23
C PRO A 236 -6.81 -7.28 -9.12
N PHE A 237 -6.36 -7.26 -7.86
CA PHE A 237 -7.17 -6.94 -6.69
C PHE A 237 -7.23 -5.43 -6.36
N ILE A 238 -6.51 -4.57 -7.09
CA ILE A 238 -6.61 -3.12 -6.86
C ILE A 238 -8.03 -2.66 -7.23
N PRO A 239 -8.71 -1.87 -6.36
CA PRO A 239 -10.05 -1.36 -6.62
C PRO A 239 -10.10 -0.48 -7.88
N GLY A 240 -11.26 -0.49 -8.53
CA GLY A 240 -11.47 0.10 -9.84
C GLY A 240 -11.60 1.61 -9.88
#